data_AF-A0A522AIA9-F1
#
_entry.id   AF-A0A522AIA9-F1
#
_cell.length_a   1.000
_cell.length_b   1.000
_cell.length_c   1.000
_cell.angle_alpha   90.00
_cell.angle_beta   90.00
_cell.angle_gamma   90.00
#
_symmetry.space_group_name_H-M   'P 1'
#
loop_
_entity.id
_entity.type
_entity.pdbx_description
1 polymer ?
#
loop_
_entity_poly.entity_id
_entity_poly.type
_entity_poly.pdbx_seq_one_letter_code
_entity_poly.pdbx_strand_id
1 'polypeptide(L)'
;HRRDPATGKLQFIVDSDAFIVRGLAAIVLAAFNNRTPAEIAAFDIEEFFARIDLLRHISPTRGNGLRAMVRNIRKLAEVAAGQGVV
;
A
#
# COMPACT_ATOMS: atom_id res chain seq x y z
N HIS A 1 6.11 7.36 -6.23
CA HIS A 1 6.80 6.79 -5.06
C HIS A 1 8.27 7.21 -5.13
N ARG A 2 8.97 7.25 -4.00
CA ARG A 2 10.41 7.52 -3.91
C ARG A 2 11.08 6.33 -3.23
N ARG A 3 12.21 5.86 -3.74
CA ARG A 3 13.06 4.89 -3.04
C ARG A 3 14.15 5.64 -2.27
N ASP A 4 14.29 5.34 -1.00
CA ASP A 4 15.42 5.81 -0.20
C ASP A 4 16.68 5.04 -0.61
N PRO A 5 17.73 5.71 -1.12
CA PRO A 5 18.94 5.04 -1.57
C PRO A 5 19.76 4.42 -0.44
N ALA A 6 19.64 4.94 0.80
CA ALA A 6 20.41 4.43 1.94
C ALA A 6 19.77 3.16 2.53
N THR A 7 18.43 3.10 2.56
CA THR A 7 17.70 2.00 3.22
C THR A 7 17.01 1.05 2.25
N GLY A 8 16.89 1.43 0.97
CA GLY A 8 16.12 0.70 -0.03
C GLY A 8 14.60 0.75 0.18
N LYS A 9 14.12 1.51 1.18
CA LYS A 9 12.69 1.61 1.54
C LYS A 9 11.93 2.48 0.53
N LEU A 10 10.68 2.11 0.29
CA LEU A 10 9.78 2.85 -0.59
C LEU A 10 8.89 3.79 0.22
N GLN A 11 8.77 5.01 -0.30
CA GLN A 11 7.92 6.07 0.21
C GLN A 11 6.83 6.38 -0.79
N PHE A 12 5.58 6.29 -0.35
CA PHE A 12 4.41 6.46 -1.20
C PHE A 12 3.69 7.76 -0.84
N ILE A 13 3.13 8.39 -1.87
CA ILE A 13 2.21 9.53 -1.75
C ILE A 13 0.95 9.10 -2.47
N VAL A 14 -0.20 9.27 -1.81
CA VAL A 14 -1.51 8.97 -2.36
C VAL A 14 -2.39 10.17 -2.09
N ASP A 15 -3.14 10.59 -3.11
CA ASP A 15 -4.07 11.71 -3.00
C ASP A 15 -5.40 11.36 -3.67
N SER A 16 -6.47 12.03 -3.24
CA SER A 16 -7.82 11.87 -3.79
C SER A 16 -8.70 13.05 -3.39
N ASP A 17 -9.58 13.51 -4.29
CA ASP A 17 -10.57 14.54 -4.00
C ASP A 17 -11.61 14.09 -2.95
N ALA A 18 -11.85 12.78 -2.86
CA ALA A 18 -12.84 12.21 -1.96
C ALA A 18 -12.28 11.96 -0.54
N PHE A 19 -12.89 12.57 0.49
CA PHE A 19 -12.50 12.42 1.90
C PHE A 19 -12.38 10.97 2.36
N ILE A 20 -13.36 10.13 2.04
CA ILE A 20 -13.37 8.71 2.44
C ILE A 20 -12.21 7.95 1.79
N VAL A 21 -11.88 8.26 0.54
CA VAL A 21 -10.77 7.62 -0.17
C VAL A 21 -9.44 8.02 0.45
N ARG A 22 -9.26 9.29 0.86
CA ARG A 22 -8.07 9.73 1.61
C ARG A 22 -7.89 8.95 2.92
N GLY A 23 -8.97 8.70 3.66
CA GLY A 23 -8.92 7.88 4.87
C GLY A 23 -8.48 6.44 4.59
N LEU A 24 -9.05 5.80 3.57
CA LEU A 24 -8.67 4.45 3.15
C LEU A 24 -7.21 4.41 2.65
N ALA A 25 -6.78 5.41 1.91
CA ALA A 25 -5.40 5.55 1.46
C ALA A 25 -4.43 5.68 2.64
N ALA A 26 -4.78 6.45 3.67
CA ALA A 26 -3.97 6.58 4.87
C ALA A 26 -3.77 5.23 5.59
N ILE A 27 -4.80 4.38 5.66
CA ILE A 27 -4.70 3.03 6.22
C ILE A 27 -3.73 2.17 5.40
N VAL A 28 -3.81 2.22 4.07
CA VAL A 28 -2.90 1.48 3.18
C VAL A 28 -1.47 1.98 3.32
N LEU A 29 -1.28 3.30 3.41
CA LEU A 29 0.03 3.90 3.64
C LEU A 29 0.62 3.50 4.99
N ALA A 30 -0.18 3.43 6.05
CA ALA A 30 0.27 2.94 7.34
C ALA A 30 0.78 1.48 7.27
N ALA A 31 0.21 0.66 6.39
CA ALA A 31 0.66 -0.70 6.17
C ALA A 31 1.99 -0.78 5.39
N PHE A 32 2.13 -0.02 4.30
CA PHE A 32 3.21 -0.23 3.31
C PHE A 32 4.31 0.84 3.27
N ASN A 33 4.09 2.02 3.82
CA ASN A 33 5.04 3.11 3.71
C ASN A 33 6.33 2.82 4.52
N ASN A 34 7.48 3.30 4.02
CA ASN A 34 8.80 3.06 4.61
C ASN A 34 9.17 1.57 4.74
N ARG A 35 8.74 0.76 3.78
CA ARG A 35 9.12 -0.66 3.66
C ARG A 35 9.89 -0.92 2.37
N THR A 36 10.79 -1.88 2.41
CA THR A 36 11.48 -2.41 1.23
C THR A 36 10.51 -3.18 0.33
N PRO A 37 10.83 -3.37 -0.96
CA PRO A 37 10.01 -4.18 -1.84
C PRO A 37 9.74 -5.60 -1.32
N ALA A 38 10.74 -6.24 -0.70
CA ALA A 38 10.61 -7.57 -0.11
C ALA A 38 9.63 -7.59 1.06
N GLU A 39 9.71 -6.62 1.97
CA GLU A 39 8.76 -6.49 3.08
C GLU A 39 7.33 -6.22 2.60
N ILE A 40 7.16 -5.44 1.52
CA ILE A 40 5.84 -5.18 0.91
C ILE A 40 5.26 -6.45 0.30
N ALA A 41 6.09 -7.27 -0.36
CA ALA A 41 5.67 -8.55 -0.93
C ALA A 41 5.29 -9.58 0.13
N ALA A 42 6.04 -9.62 1.25
CA ALA A 42 5.81 -10.54 2.35
C ALA A 42 4.68 -10.12 3.31
N PHE A 43 4.20 -8.87 3.24
CA PHE A 43 3.19 -8.38 4.16
C PHE A 43 1.80 -8.97 3.88
N ASP A 44 1.23 -9.63 4.90
CA ASP A 44 -0.16 -10.11 4.86
C ASP A 44 -1.14 -8.96 5.12
N ILE A 45 -1.65 -8.43 4.02
CA ILE A 45 -2.60 -7.33 4.04
C ILE A 45 -4.02 -7.76 4.41
N GLU A 46 -4.40 -9.01 4.14
CA GLU A 46 -5.75 -9.49 4.46
C GLU A 46 -5.84 -9.76 5.97
N GLU A 47 -4.79 -10.31 6.59
CA GLU A 47 -4.70 -10.40 8.06
C GLU A 47 -4.74 -9.01 8.70
N PHE A 48 -3.98 -8.05 8.15
CA PHE A 48 -4.01 -6.67 8.65
C PHE A 48 -5.42 -6.08 8.62
N PHE A 49 -6.14 -6.21 7.50
CA PHE A 49 -7.51 -5.73 7.39
C PHE A 49 -8.49 -6.45 8.32
N ALA A 50 -8.31 -7.76 8.55
CA ALA A 50 -9.11 -8.54 9.47
C ALA A 50 -8.91 -8.07 10.93
N ARG A 51 -7.68 -7.78 11.34
CA ARG A 51 -7.35 -7.34 12.70
C ARG A 51 -7.98 -6.00 13.09
N ILE A 52 -8.19 -5.12 12.12
CA ILE A 52 -8.85 -3.82 12.33
C ILE A 52 -10.34 -3.83 11.97
N ASP A 53 -10.89 -5.02 11.66
CA ASP A 53 -12.27 -5.26 11.23
C ASP A 53 -12.76 -4.37 10.05
N LEU A 54 -11.83 -3.84 9.26
CA LEU A 54 -12.11 -2.74 8.32
C LEU A 54 -13.11 -3.13 7.25
N LEU A 55 -12.97 -4.34 6.69
CA LEU A 55 -13.77 -4.78 5.55
C LEU A 55 -15.26 -4.96 5.90
N ARG A 56 -15.60 -5.15 7.19
CA ARG A 56 -16.99 -5.25 7.65
C ARG A 56 -17.68 -3.89 7.75
N HIS A 57 -16.90 -2.80 7.83
CA HIS A 57 -17.40 -1.44 8.04
C HIS A 57 -17.44 -0.59 6.75
N ILE A 58 -17.07 -1.16 5.61
CA ILE A 58 -17.06 -0.44 4.33
C ILE A 58 -17.93 -1.14 3.29
N SER A 59 -18.51 -0.36 2.38
CA SER A 59 -19.29 -0.93 1.29
C SER A 59 -18.41 -1.77 0.34
N PRO A 60 -18.99 -2.75 -0.38
CA PRO A 60 -18.24 -3.58 -1.33
C PRO A 60 -17.42 -2.76 -2.34
N THR A 61 -17.99 -1.68 -2.88
CA THR A 61 -17.30 -0.78 -3.82
C THR A 61 -16.04 -0.16 -3.20
N ARG A 62 -16.10 0.25 -1.93
CA ARG A 62 -14.95 0.82 -1.21
C ARG A 62 -13.89 -0.22 -0.91
N GLY A 63 -14.31 -1.43 -0.50
CA GLY A 63 -13.40 -2.56 -0.32
C GLY A 63 -12.66 -2.95 -1.61
N ASN A 64 -13.34 -2.89 -2.75
CA ASN A 64 -12.71 -3.12 -4.05
C ASN A 64 -11.68 -2.04 -4.40
N GLY A 65 -11.99 -0.77 -4.14
CA GLY A 65 -11.06 0.35 -4.30
C GLY A 65 -9.82 0.20 -3.41
N LEU A 66 -10.01 -0.17 -2.15
CA LEU A 66 -8.93 -0.45 -1.20
C LEU A 66 -7.99 -1.53 -1.73
N ARG A 67 -8.54 -2.68 -2.18
CA ARG A 67 -7.74 -3.76 -2.78
C ARG A 67 -7.04 -3.34 -4.07
N ALA A 68 -7.64 -2.45 -4.86
CA ALA A 68 -6.99 -1.89 -6.05
C ALA A 68 -5.75 -1.06 -5.69
N MET A 69 -5.83 -0.23 -4.64
CA MET A 69 -4.68 0.53 -4.14
C MET A 69 -3.55 -0.40 -3.67
N VAL A 70 -3.88 -1.45 -2.93
CA VAL A 70 -2.91 -2.47 -2.50
C VAL A 70 -2.21 -3.11 -3.69
N ARG A 71 -2.95 -3.54 -4.72
CA ARG A 71 -2.36 -4.11 -5.94
C ARG A 71 -1.43 -3.14 -6.64
N ASN A 72 -1.79 -1.86 -6.73
CA ASN A 72 -0.95 -0.85 -7.35
C ASN A 72 0.37 -0.64 -6.58
N ILE A 73 0.32 -0.60 -5.25
CA ILE A 73 1.53 -0.50 -4.42
C ILE A 73 2.45 -1.70 -4.62
N ARG A 74 1.90 -2.92 -4.64
CA ARG A 74 2.68 -4.15 -4.88
C ARG A 74 3.37 -4.12 -6.25
N LYS A 75 2.66 -3.73 -7.31
CA LYS A 75 3.24 -3.56 -8.66
C LYS A 75 4.37 -2.53 -8.67
N LEU A 76 4.18 -1.38 -8.01
CA LEU A 76 5.23 -0.35 -7.92
C LEU A 76 6.46 -0.88 -7.16
N ALA A 77 6.25 -1.67 -6.11
CA ALA A 77 7.31 -2.30 -5.36
C ALA A 77 8.09 -3.34 -6.20
N GLU A 78 7.40 -4.17 -6.98
CA GLU A 78 8.02 -5.13 -7.91
C GLU A 78 8.91 -4.41 -8.93
N VAL A 79 8.41 -3.34 -9.56
CA VAL A 79 9.21 -2.54 -10.51
C VAL A 79 10.43 -1.92 -9.82
N ALA A 80 10.27 -1.36 -8.62
CA ALA A 80 11.37 -0.75 -7.87
C ALA A 80 12.41 -1.78 -7.39
N ALA A 81 12.03 -3.05 -7.21
CA ALA A 81 12.97 -4.14 -6.92
C ALA A 81 13.86 -4.46 -8.13
N GLY A 82 13.30 -4.42 -9.34
CA GLY A 82 14.04 -4.64 -10.59
C GLY A 82 14.97 -3.50 -11.00
N GLN A 83 14.75 -2.30 -10.48
CA GLN A 83 15.56 -1.09 -10.77
C GLN A 83 16.85 -1.00 -9.94
N GLY A 84 17.24 -2.06 -9.22
CA GLY A 84 18.48 -2.15 -8.44
C GLY A 84 19.64 -2.88 -9.14
N VAL A 85 19.52 -3.19 -10.43
CA VAL A 85 20.58 -3.83 -11.23
C VAL A 85 20.89 -2.95 -12.44
N VAL A 86 21.70 -1.91 -12.22
CA VAL A 86 22.63 -1.29 -13.19
C VAL A 86 23.62 -0.42 -12.44
#